data_AF-A0A954NUK4-F1
#
_entry.id   AF-A0A954NUK4-F1
#
_cell.length_a   1.000
_cell.length_b   1.000
_cell.length_c   1.000
_cell.angle_alpha   90.00
_cell.angle_beta   90.00
_cell.angle_gamma   90.00
#
_symmetry.space_group_name_H-M   'P 1'
#
loop_
_entity.id
_entity.type
_entity.pdbx_description
1 polymer ?
#
loop_
_entity_poly.entity_id
_entity_poly.type
_entity_poly.pdbx_seq_one_letter_code
_entity_poly.pdbx_strand_id
1 'polypeptide(L)'
;MIIALLLVLVALAVTTAIVRQRPVAAEISPNEQVMVDGTLRKFRQVVPHSLLDPAPVVFALHGIGDSPESMAGYSQLDRLAADNGFLLVYPAAHSAMWTSMQFDPDNLDANPDVIFFDRLLMNIAQRFSIDRDRIYVVGMSNGATFAQLLVAARSSEIAAVVAHSGSK
;
A
#
# COMPACT_ATOMS: atom_id res chain seq x y z
N MET A 1 -38.94 -36.36 52.80
CA MET A 1 -37.61 -36.82 52.36
C MET A 1 -37.43 -36.38 50.91
N ILE A 2 -36.34 -35.65 50.60
CA ILE A 2 -35.72 -35.50 49.26
C ILE A 2 -36.53 -34.59 48.28
N ILE A 3 -36.08 -33.48 47.64
CA ILE A 3 -34.81 -32.78 47.35
C ILE A 3 -35.24 -31.34 46.92
N ALA A 4 -34.86 -30.25 47.61
CA ALA A 4 -33.82 -29.27 47.23
C ALA A 4 -33.56 -29.07 45.71
N LEU A 5 -34.25 -28.11 45.05
CA LEU A 5 -33.77 -27.59 43.77
C LEU A 5 -33.40 -26.11 43.88
N LEU A 6 -32.09 -25.92 43.84
CA LEU A 6 -31.30 -24.69 43.83
C LEU A 6 -31.65 -23.86 42.59
N LEU A 7 -32.25 -22.67 42.77
CA LEU A 7 -32.30 -21.65 41.71
C LEU A 7 -30.96 -20.92 41.69
N VAL A 8 -30.06 -21.35 40.80
CA VAL A 8 -28.79 -20.68 40.54
C VAL A 8 -29.06 -19.37 39.79
N LEU A 9 -28.89 -18.26 40.48
CA LEU A 9 -28.75 -16.92 39.91
C LEU A 9 -27.44 -16.87 39.09
N VAL A 10 -27.52 -17.09 37.78
CA VAL A 10 -26.42 -16.73 36.86
C VAL A 10 -26.59 -15.26 36.51
N ALA A 11 -26.00 -14.38 37.34
CA ALA A 11 -25.76 -13.00 36.95
C ALA A 11 -24.65 -13.01 35.88
N LEU A 12 -25.05 -12.98 34.60
CA LEU A 12 -24.13 -12.80 33.50
C LEU A 12 -23.65 -11.34 33.53
N ALA A 13 -22.55 -11.09 34.23
CA ALA A 13 -21.84 -9.83 34.15
C ALA A 13 -21.29 -9.69 32.71
N VAL A 14 -22.06 -9.07 31.83
CA VAL A 14 -21.58 -8.59 30.54
C VAL A 14 -20.68 -7.39 30.84
N THR A 15 -19.42 -7.65 31.20
CA THR A 15 -18.41 -6.61 31.17
C THR A 15 -18.22 -6.23 29.72
N THR A 16 -18.78 -5.09 29.32
CA THR A 16 -18.37 -4.40 28.10
C THR A 16 -16.90 -4.03 28.27
N ALA A 17 -16.02 -4.90 27.79
CA ALA A 17 -14.68 -4.48 27.46
C ALA A 17 -14.87 -3.41 26.38
N ILE A 18 -14.84 -2.14 26.79
CA ILE A 18 -14.60 -1.05 25.86
C ILE A 18 -13.23 -1.38 25.29
N VAL A 19 -13.21 -2.00 24.10
CA VAL A 19 -12.01 -2.13 23.29
C VAL A 19 -11.57 -0.69 23.10
N ARG A 20 -10.58 -0.26 23.89
CA ARG A 20 -9.88 0.99 23.62
C ARG A 20 -9.28 0.76 22.24
N GLN A 21 -9.92 1.32 21.21
CA GLN A 21 -9.31 1.41 19.90
C GLN A 21 -7.97 2.09 20.15
N ARG A 22 -6.88 1.36 19.93
CA ARG A 22 -5.56 2.00 19.89
C ARG A 22 -5.69 3.11 18.85
N PRO A 23 -5.26 4.34 19.15
CA PRO A 23 -5.22 5.36 18.13
C PRO A 23 -4.50 4.77 16.91
N VAL A 24 -5.10 4.95 15.72
CA VAL A 24 -4.49 4.49 14.48
C VAL A 24 -3.10 5.11 14.45
N ALA A 25 -2.05 4.29 14.34
CA ALA A 25 -0.66 4.75 14.41
C ALA A 25 -0.21 5.48 13.13
N ALA A 26 -1.15 5.75 12.23
CA ALA A 26 -0.97 6.40 10.95
C ALA A 26 -2.28 7.08 10.51
N GLU A 27 -2.15 8.13 9.72
CA GLU A 27 -3.25 8.66 8.92
C GLU A 27 -3.37 7.81 7.64
N ILE A 28 -4.59 7.33 7.35
CA ILE A 28 -4.88 6.50 6.19
C ILE A 28 -5.85 7.25 5.28
N SER A 29 -5.38 7.61 4.09
CA SER A 29 -6.21 8.19 3.03
C SER A 29 -6.48 7.11 1.97
N PRO A 30 -7.68 6.51 1.92
CA PRO A 30 -7.96 5.37 1.03
C PRO A 30 -8.13 5.77 -0.45
N ASN A 31 -8.39 7.04 -0.75
CA ASN A 31 -8.79 7.49 -2.09
C ASN A 31 -8.12 8.81 -2.50
N GLU A 32 -6.83 8.94 -2.24
CA GLU A 32 -6.03 10.03 -2.81
C GLU A 32 -6.02 9.93 -4.33
N GLN A 33 -5.80 11.07 -4.98
CA GLN A 33 -5.88 11.18 -6.44
C GLN A 33 -4.73 12.01 -6.99
N VAL A 34 -4.25 11.63 -8.17
CA VAL A 34 -3.28 12.39 -8.95
C VAL A 34 -3.71 12.44 -10.42
N MET A 35 -3.46 13.58 -11.06
CA MET A 35 -3.73 13.76 -12.48
C MET A 35 -2.61 13.17 -13.32
N VAL A 36 -2.94 12.21 -14.18
CA VAL A 36 -2.04 11.55 -15.13
C VAL A 36 -2.65 11.69 -16.52
N ASP A 37 -2.03 12.52 -17.36
CA ASP A 37 -2.42 12.76 -18.75
C ASP A 37 -3.93 13.00 -18.95
N GLY A 38 -4.49 13.87 -18.11
CA GLY A 38 -5.91 14.24 -18.15
C GLY A 38 -6.86 13.25 -17.45
N THR A 39 -6.34 12.15 -16.89
CA THR A 39 -7.11 11.16 -16.14
C THR A 39 -6.76 11.21 -14.65
N LEU A 40 -7.78 11.21 -13.80
CA LEU A 40 -7.61 11.04 -12.35
C LEU A 40 -7.31 9.57 -12.03
N ARG A 41 -6.10 9.31 -11.53
CA ARG A 41 -5.69 8.00 -11.03
C ARG A 41 -5.71 8.01 -9.51
N LYS A 42 -6.19 6.90 -8.91
CA LYS A 42 -6.37 6.76 -7.46
C LYS A 42 -5.22 6.01 -6.82
N PHE A 43 -4.98 6.32 -5.56
CA PHE A 43 -4.09 5.55 -4.70
C PHE A 43 -4.54 5.65 -3.25
N ARG A 44 -4.16 4.64 -2.47
CA ARG A 44 -4.26 4.68 -1.02
C ARG A 44 -2.91 5.11 -0.44
N GLN A 45 -2.95 6.00 0.54
CA GLN A 45 -1.76 6.54 1.20
C GLN A 45 -1.83 6.26 2.70
N VAL A 46 -0.68 5.94 3.28
CA VAL A 46 -0.49 5.79 4.72
C VAL A 46 0.66 6.70 5.15
N VAL A 47 0.35 7.62 6.06
CA VAL A 47 1.30 8.54 6.68
C VAL A 47 1.42 8.17 8.15
N PRO A 48 2.49 7.45 8.56
CA PRO A 48 2.65 7.09 9.96
C PRO A 48 2.90 8.33 10.83
N HIS A 49 2.40 8.33 12.08
CA HIS A 49 2.72 9.43 13.02
C HIS A 49 4.21 9.48 13.38
N SER A 50 4.92 8.37 13.15
CA SER A 50 6.37 8.20 13.31
C SER A 50 7.17 8.51 12.04
N LEU A 51 6.56 9.17 11.04
CA LEU A 51 7.20 9.46 9.75
C LEU A 51 8.57 10.10 9.95
N LEU A 52 9.60 9.48 9.36
CA LEU A 52 10.95 10.01 9.34
C LEU A 52 11.05 11.21 8.40
N ASP A 53 12.01 12.09 8.66
CA ASP A 53 12.34 13.22 7.79
C ASP A 53 13.86 13.24 7.54
N PRO A 54 14.34 12.99 6.30
CA PRO A 54 13.55 12.69 5.09
C PRO A 54 12.93 11.27 5.12
N ALA A 55 11.72 11.15 4.59
CA ALA A 55 10.93 9.93 4.63
C ALA A 55 11.34 8.90 3.57
N PRO A 56 11.60 7.63 3.93
CA PRO A 56 11.56 6.54 2.96
C PRO A 56 10.17 6.43 2.33
N VAL A 57 10.12 5.96 1.09
CA VAL A 57 8.85 5.74 0.38
C VAL A 57 8.77 4.28 -0.08
N VAL A 58 7.65 3.63 0.21
CA VAL A 58 7.34 2.28 -0.29
C VAL A 58 6.11 2.35 -1.19
N PHE A 59 6.23 1.84 -2.41
CA PHE A 59 5.11 1.60 -3.31
C PHE A 59 4.71 0.12 -3.26
N ALA A 60 3.44 -0.16 -2.98
CA ALA A 60 2.91 -1.52 -2.88
C ALA A 60 1.89 -1.79 -4.00
N LEU A 61 2.26 -2.66 -4.93
CA LEU A 61 1.56 -2.94 -6.19
C LEU A 61 0.76 -4.24 -6.09
N HIS A 62 -0.56 -4.11 -6.17
CA HIS A 62 -1.51 -5.23 -6.07
C HIS A 62 -1.46 -6.15 -7.31
N GLY A 63 -2.03 -7.35 -7.20
CA GLY A 63 -2.15 -8.31 -8.31
C GLY A 63 -3.25 -7.98 -9.33
N ILE A 64 -3.39 -8.80 -10.37
CA ILE A 64 -4.48 -8.64 -11.34
C ILE A 64 -5.84 -8.89 -10.68
N GLY A 65 -6.84 -8.05 -10.98
CA GLY A 65 -8.19 -8.13 -10.41
C GLY A 65 -8.26 -7.71 -8.94
N ASP A 66 -7.16 -7.23 -8.37
CA ASP A 66 -7.02 -6.86 -6.97
C ASP A 66 -7.18 -5.34 -6.76
N SER A 67 -7.05 -4.86 -5.52
CA SER A 67 -7.14 -3.43 -5.18
C SER A 67 -6.08 -2.97 -4.17
N PRO A 68 -5.85 -1.64 -4.03
CA PRO A 68 -5.01 -1.08 -2.98
C PRO A 68 -5.39 -1.56 -1.56
N GLU A 69 -6.68 -1.65 -1.26
CA GLU A 69 -7.20 -2.06 0.05
C GLU A 69 -6.93 -3.54 0.34
N SER A 70 -7.14 -4.40 -0.66
CA SER A 70 -6.81 -5.82 -0.53
C SER A 70 -5.31 -6.02 -0.33
N MET A 71 -4.47 -5.35 -1.12
CA MET A 71 -3.00 -5.37 -0.94
C MET A 71 -2.59 -4.91 0.46
N ALA A 72 -3.20 -3.85 0.99
CA ALA A 72 -2.98 -3.43 2.38
C ALA A 72 -3.41 -4.52 3.38
N GLY A 73 -4.54 -5.18 3.13
CA GLY A 73 -5.11 -6.22 3.97
C GLY A 73 -4.21 -7.46 4.13
N TYR A 74 -3.63 -7.98 3.04
CA TYR A 74 -2.79 -9.18 3.12
C TYR A 74 -1.30 -8.92 3.32
N SER A 75 -0.79 -7.73 2.99
CA SER A 75 0.64 -7.43 3.12
C SER A 75 1.06 -7.01 4.54
N GLN A 76 0.12 -6.49 5.33
CA GLN A 76 0.38 -5.89 6.66
C GLN A 76 1.39 -4.73 6.64
N LEU A 77 1.66 -4.14 5.47
CA LEU A 77 2.67 -3.09 5.32
C LEU A 77 2.28 -1.80 6.07
N ASP A 78 0.99 -1.55 6.30
CA ASP A 78 0.53 -0.40 7.12
C ASP A 78 1.12 -0.41 8.53
N ARG A 79 1.16 -1.59 9.15
CA ARG A 79 1.74 -1.75 10.48
C ARG A 79 3.25 -1.50 10.42
N LEU A 80 3.93 -2.03 9.40
CA LEU A 80 5.36 -1.81 9.23
C LEU A 80 5.68 -0.34 8.95
N ALA A 81 4.83 0.38 8.21
CA ALA A 81 4.96 1.81 8.00
C ALA A 81 4.88 2.58 9.33
N ALA A 82 3.89 2.26 10.16
CA ALA A 82 3.76 2.83 11.51
C ALA A 82 4.93 2.49 12.43
N ASP A 83 5.43 1.26 12.39
CA ASP A 83 6.51 0.80 13.26
C ASP A 83 7.90 1.33 12.83
N ASN A 84 8.10 1.63 11.54
CA ASN A 84 9.41 1.98 10.98
C ASN A 84 9.49 3.38 10.34
N GLY A 85 8.39 4.14 10.33
CA GLY A 85 8.37 5.55 9.95
C GLY A 85 8.59 5.82 8.45
N PHE A 86 8.06 4.98 7.56
CA PHE A 86 8.11 5.21 6.11
C PHE A 86 6.74 5.59 5.53
N LEU A 87 6.75 6.41 4.50
CA LEU A 87 5.55 6.74 3.72
C LEU A 87 5.20 5.54 2.84
N LEU A 88 3.93 5.15 2.82
CA LEU A 88 3.47 3.98 2.08
C LEU A 88 2.34 4.35 1.12
N VAL A 89 2.50 3.94 -0.13
CA VAL A 89 1.62 4.26 -1.25
C VAL A 89 1.17 2.97 -1.91
N TYR A 90 -0.14 2.78 -2.05
CA TYR A 90 -0.75 1.66 -2.76
C TYR A 90 -1.50 2.21 -3.97
N PRO A 91 -0.90 2.25 -5.17
CA PRO A 91 -1.57 2.79 -6.33
C PRO A 91 -2.59 1.79 -6.91
N ALA A 92 -3.66 2.33 -7.48
CA ALA A 92 -4.68 1.53 -8.17
C ALA A 92 -4.33 1.39 -9.66
N ALA A 93 -4.10 0.15 -10.11
CA ALA A 93 -3.94 -0.15 -11.52
C ALA A 93 -5.22 0.20 -12.30
N HIS A 94 -5.06 0.67 -13.55
CA HIS A 94 -6.22 0.91 -14.40
C HIS A 94 -6.90 -0.43 -14.73
N SER A 95 -8.21 -0.51 -14.56
CA SER A 95 -8.98 -1.75 -14.75
C SER A 95 -8.39 -2.95 -13.97
N ALA A 96 -7.81 -2.68 -12.80
CA ALA A 96 -7.20 -3.67 -11.90
C ALA A 96 -6.09 -4.52 -12.54
N MET A 97 -5.38 -4.00 -13.56
CA MET A 97 -4.26 -4.70 -14.19
C MET A 97 -3.17 -3.70 -14.60
N TRP A 98 -1.93 -3.98 -14.19
CA TRP A 98 -0.77 -3.20 -14.61
C TRP A 98 -0.38 -3.56 -16.05
N THR A 99 0.08 -2.57 -16.79
CA THR A 99 0.62 -2.69 -18.14
C THR A 99 2.02 -3.32 -18.11
N SER A 100 2.09 -4.60 -17.73
CA SER A 100 3.37 -5.32 -17.54
C SER A 100 3.61 -6.47 -18.52
N MET A 101 2.67 -6.74 -19.42
CA MET A 101 2.78 -7.82 -20.43
C MET A 101 2.66 -7.33 -21.88
N GLN A 102 1.95 -6.23 -22.11
CA GLN A 102 1.74 -5.65 -23.43
C GLN A 102 2.28 -4.22 -23.43
N PHE A 103 3.59 -4.08 -23.62
CA PHE A 103 4.30 -2.81 -23.67
C PHE A 103 5.38 -2.85 -24.76
N ASP A 104 5.84 -1.67 -25.18
CA ASP A 104 6.99 -1.53 -26.06
C ASP A 104 8.28 -1.55 -25.22
N PRO A 105 9.13 -2.60 -25.30
CA PRO A 105 10.34 -2.69 -24.51
C PRO A 105 11.38 -1.63 -24.88
N ASP A 106 11.30 -1.06 -26.09
CA ASP A 106 12.20 0.00 -26.56
C ASP A 106 11.70 1.39 -26.13
N ASN A 107 10.49 1.49 -25.56
CA ASN A 107 9.87 2.73 -25.15
C ASN A 107 9.07 2.59 -23.83
N LEU A 108 9.78 2.24 -22.76
CA LEU A 108 9.17 2.13 -21.42
C LEU A 108 8.59 3.45 -20.90
N ASP A 109 9.05 4.60 -21.39
CA ASP A 109 8.52 5.91 -21.03
C ASP A 109 7.10 6.16 -21.55
N ALA A 110 6.68 5.44 -22.60
CA ALA A 110 5.30 5.47 -23.08
C ALA A 110 4.37 4.55 -22.28
N ASN A 111 4.88 3.76 -21.32
CA ASN A 111 4.05 2.88 -20.52
C ASN A 111 3.19 3.71 -19.54
N PRO A 112 1.84 3.61 -19.59
CA PRO A 112 0.95 4.46 -18.81
C PRO A 112 1.08 4.25 -17.29
N ASP A 113 1.50 3.06 -16.84
CA ASP A 113 1.70 2.80 -15.41
C ASP A 113 3.08 3.25 -14.93
N VAL A 114 4.10 3.32 -15.81
CA VAL A 114 5.38 3.98 -15.50
C VAL A 114 5.16 5.49 -15.35
N ILE A 115 4.42 6.10 -16.27
CA ILE A 115 4.03 7.52 -16.15
C ILE A 115 3.24 7.75 -14.85
N PHE A 116 2.33 6.83 -14.49
CA PHE A 116 1.60 6.94 -13.23
C PHE A 116 2.52 6.87 -12.00
N PHE A 117 3.50 5.96 -11.98
CA PHE A 117 4.50 5.90 -10.92
C PHE A 117 5.27 7.22 -10.78
N ASP A 118 5.76 7.78 -11.89
CA ASP A 118 6.50 9.06 -11.88
C ASP A 118 5.65 10.20 -11.32
N ARG A 119 4.36 10.24 -11.70
CA ARG A 119 3.43 11.27 -11.23
C ARG A 119 3.09 11.13 -9.76
N LEU A 120 3.03 9.91 -9.23
CA LEU A 120 2.90 9.68 -7.80
C LEU A 120 4.15 10.10 -7.05
N LEU A 121 5.34 9.68 -7.51
CA LEU A 121 6.60 10.05 -6.86
C LEU A 121 6.76 11.57 -6.81
N MET A 122 6.44 12.27 -7.90
CA MET A 122 6.42 13.74 -7.93
C MET A 122 5.38 14.33 -6.97
N ASN A 123 4.14 13.82 -6.97
CA ASN A 123 3.08 14.31 -6.06
C ASN A 123 3.50 14.15 -4.58
N ILE A 124 4.11 13.02 -4.25
CA ILE A 124 4.63 12.73 -2.92
C ILE A 124 5.79 13.67 -2.56
N ALA A 125 6.78 13.84 -3.45
CA ALA A 125 7.92 14.72 -3.22
C ALA A 125 7.54 16.20 -3.08
N GLN A 126 6.39 16.61 -3.60
CA GLN A 126 5.85 17.97 -3.42
C GLN A 126 5.17 18.17 -2.06
N ARG A 127 4.68 17.09 -1.44
CA ARG A 127 3.92 17.11 -0.18
C ARG A 127 4.78 16.76 1.03
N PHE A 128 5.84 15.99 0.83
CA PHE A 128 6.71 15.45 1.88
C PHE A 128 8.18 15.61 1.51
N SER A 129 9.01 15.85 2.53
CA SER A 129 10.47 15.66 2.43
C SER A 129 10.76 14.16 2.34
N ILE A 130 11.22 13.69 1.17
CA ILE A 130 11.49 12.28 0.92
C ILE A 130 12.97 12.00 0.74
N ASP A 131 13.37 10.81 1.18
CA ASP A 131 14.70 10.28 1.01
C ASP A 131 14.80 9.59 -0.35
N ARG A 132 15.48 10.24 -1.28
CA ARG A 132 15.62 9.76 -2.67
C ARG A 132 16.44 8.49 -2.79
N ASP A 133 17.26 8.16 -1.78
CA ASP A 133 18.04 6.92 -1.76
C ASP A 133 17.26 5.75 -1.12
N ARG A 134 16.04 5.99 -0.63
CA ARG A 134 15.19 4.99 0.06
C ARG A 134 13.78 4.93 -0.52
N ILE A 135 13.69 4.78 -1.84
CA ILE A 135 12.45 4.49 -2.57
C ILE A 135 12.41 3.00 -2.92
N TYR A 136 11.38 2.30 -2.45
CA TYR A 136 11.22 0.87 -2.61
C TYR A 136 9.92 0.52 -3.32
N VAL A 137 9.92 -0.59 -4.05
CA VAL A 137 8.70 -1.13 -4.67
C VAL A 137 8.50 -2.58 -4.23
N VAL A 138 7.29 -2.89 -3.78
CA VAL A 138 6.85 -4.24 -3.44
C VAL A 138 5.69 -4.60 -4.36
N GLY A 139 5.74 -5.75 -5.01
CA GLY A 139 4.68 -6.20 -5.92
C GLY A 139 4.26 -7.64 -5.71
N MET A 140 2.98 -7.93 -5.99
CA MET A 140 2.41 -9.28 -6.00
C MET A 140 1.87 -9.64 -7.39
N SER A 141 2.15 -10.85 -7.88
CA SER A 141 1.62 -11.39 -9.15
C SER A 141 1.88 -10.44 -10.34
N ASN A 142 0.85 -9.96 -11.04
CA ASN A 142 0.97 -8.95 -12.09
C ASN A 142 1.67 -7.64 -11.61
N GLY A 143 1.45 -7.24 -10.35
CA GLY A 143 2.17 -6.12 -9.72
C GLY A 143 3.63 -6.44 -9.43
N ALA A 144 3.99 -7.71 -9.22
CA ALA A 144 5.40 -8.14 -9.11
C ALA A 144 6.11 -8.05 -10.46
N THR A 145 5.46 -8.48 -11.54
CA THR A 145 5.98 -8.28 -12.92
C THR A 145 6.15 -6.79 -13.22
N PHE A 146 5.18 -5.96 -12.84
CA PHE A 146 5.28 -4.51 -13.03
C PHE A 146 6.39 -3.88 -12.18
N ALA A 147 6.60 -4.33 -10.94
CA ALA A 147 7.70 -3.88 -10.10
C ALA A 147 9.07 -4.16 -10.74
N GLN A 148 9.22 -5.30 -11.42
CA GLN A 148 10.44 -5.62 -12.17
C GLN A 148 10.61 -4.71 -13.40
N LEU A 149 9.53 -4.42 -14.13
CA LEU A 149 9.53 -3.45 -15.24
C LEU A 149 9.95 -2.06 -14.77
N LEU A 150 9.50 -1.62 -13.59
CA LEU A 150 9.90 -0.34 -13.00
C LEU A 150 11.41 -0.27 -12.75
N VAL A 151 12.09 -1.36 -12.40
CA VAL A 151 13.55 -1.36 -12.30
C VAL A 151 14.19 -1.06 -13.65
N ALA A 152 13.69 -1.69 -14.72
CA ALA A 152 14.20 -1.43 -16.07
C ALA A 152 13.97 0.04 -16.49
N ALA A 153 12.82 0.62 -16.12
CA ALA A 153 12.45 1.98 -16.49
C ALA A 153 13.10 3.07 -15.61
N ARG A 154 13.29 2.81 -14.30
CA ARG A 154 13.58 3.83 -13.27
C ARG A 154 14.63 3.36 -12.25
N SER A 155 15.61 2.57 -12.67
CA SER A 155 16.69 2.05 -11.79
C SER A 155 17.47 3.13 -11.03
N SER A 156 17.54 4.36 -11.54
CA SER A 156 18.20 5.48 -10.84
C SER A 156 17.39 6.04 -9.66
N GLU A 157 16.07 5.81 -9.61
CA GLU A 157 15.19 6.30 -8.56
C GLU A 157 14.84 5.21 -7.53
N ILE A 158 14.91 3.92 -7.91
CA ILE A 158 14.43 2.81 -7.09
C ILE A 158 15.60 2.10 -6.42
N ALA A 159 15.65 2.16 -5.09
CA ALA A 159 16.71 1.55 -4.29
C ALA A 159 16.63 0.01 -4.25
N ALA A 160 15.42 -0.55 -4.13
CA ALA A 160 15.21 -1.99 -4.24
C ALA A 160 13.77 -2.37 -4.59
N VAL A 161 13.62 -3.59 -5.12
CA VAL A 161 12.33 -4.20 -5.46
C VAL A 161 12.16 -5.56 -4.81
N VAL A 162 10.96 -5.80 -4.28
CA VAL A 162 10.49 -7.12 -3.84
C VAL A 162 9.38 -7.58 -4.79
N ALA A 163 9.62 -8.68 -5.51
CA ALA A 163 8.67 -9.25 -6.45
C ALA A 163 8.19 -10.62 -5.96
N HIS A 164 6.93 -10.71 -5.53
CA HIS A 164 6.32 -11.97 -5.08
C HIS A 164 5.44 -12.58 -6.19
N SER A 165 5.81 -13.77 -6.68
CA SER A 165 5.03 -14.53 -7.68
C SER A 165 4.79 -13.81 -9.03
N GLY A 166 5.75 -13.01 -9.49
CA GLY A 166 5.73 -12.37 -10.81
C GLY A 166 6.32 -13.22 -11.94
N SER A 167 6.06 -12.80 -13.18
CA SER A 167 6.69 -13.35 -14.38
C SER A 167 8.02 -12.65 -14.67
N LYS A 168 8.93 -13.34 -15.36
CA LYS A 168 10.17 -12.75 -15.90
C LYS A 168 9.96 -12.30 -17.33
#